data_AF-A0A0F8CA36-F1
#
_entry.id   AF-A0A0F8CA36-F1
#
_cell.length_a   1.000
_cell.length_b   1.000
_cell.length_c   1.000
_cell.angle_alpha   90.00
_cell.angle_beta   90.00
_cell.angle_gamma   90.00
#
_symmetry.space_group_name_H-M   'P 1'
#
loop_
_entity.id
_entity.type
_entity.pdbx_description
1 polymer ?
#
loop_
_entity_poly.entity_id
_entity_poly.type
_entity_poly.pdbx_seq_one_letter_code
_entity_poly.pdbx_strand_id
1 'polypeptide(L)'
;MTVDRSYYTNAFDEWKETRSVIARFDGYLDGLRRYGFVFIAALLAANSIQAYSSFSNITKVFLSIITIAFIVGLFFLDVYYRRMIEAASIRARVLETAVLLDTELNEVTYDKFKKEKRQKYIKCIYIGFILVTVIVGVAVIVTTPKAPASTLVNSDTLSITLENSDTLSTTIENSSTLSTTIVNSGTRLTTPLNFINESSMKLLTWMLIIILSLKLFYFIKEYLKDESDKHKKSIKLFGKSFIASSVDAFIVMVLIIYFITVTNWFCRELIDFESTRRYIYLLISSGAIGTFFISFFSNNLILEFLHGNEDWIIDKFSCGEGEKVRITFTNLSGEEIVFGKGKKLFDIYRQNEKLIIVGTETQKEESSKTTKYGSKSEIKVPSYGSYSWLWDTKGSQVGIYRIKPRDWDYPLRRSVYIHEKSEKQTESNDKKLIIKVIFINNQGISK
;
A
#
# COMPACT_ATOMS: atom_id res chain seq x y z
N MET A 1 2.94 46.09 17.56
CA MET A 1 2.12 44.88 17.39
C MET A 1 2.69 43.81 18.31
N THR A 2 2.07 43.59 19.46
CA THR A 2 2.40 42.45 20.33
C THR A 2 1.70 41.23 19.72
N VAL A 3 2.43 40.44 18.95
CA VAL A 3 1.90 39.16 18.45
C VAL A 3 1.59 38.31 19.68
N ASP A 4 0.36 37.82 19.76
CA ASP A 4 -0.15 37.11 20.92
C ASP A 4 0.72 35.87 21.19
N ARG A 5 1.39 35.85 22.35
CA ARG A 5 2.34 34.81 22.74
C ARG A 5 1.66 33.43 22.82
N SER A 6 0.34 33.41 23.03
CA SER A 6 -0.49 32.19 23.08
C SER A 6 -0.50 31.40 21.77
N TYR A 7 -0.36 32.08 20.63
CA TYR A 7 -0.38 31.43 19.31
C TYR A 7 0.90 30.61 19.09
N TYR A 8 2.04 31.21 19.40
CA TYR A 8 3.33 30.54 19.26
C TYR A 8 3.43 29.32 20.16
N THR A 9 2.89 29.37 21.38
CA THR A 9 2.87 28.22 22.28
C THR A 9 2.02 27.09 21.71
N ASN A 10 0.82 27.38 21.19
CA ASN A 10 -0.05 26.34 20.62
C ASN A 10 0.53 25.70 19.36
N ALA A 11 1.05 26.50 18.43
CA ALA A 11 1.66 25.98 17.21
C ALA A 11 2.94 25.18 17.49
N PHE A 12 3.73 25.59 18.49
CA PHE A 12 4.90 24.86 18.95
C PHE A 12 4.54 23.53 19.60
N ASP A 13 3.47 23.50 20.40
CA ASP A 13 2.99 22.26 21.02
C ASP A 13 2.38 21.31 19.99
N GLU A 14 1.65 21.82 18.99
CA GLU A 14 1.18 21.02 17.85
C GLU A 14 2.35 20.44 17.03
N TRP A 15 3.40 21.24 16.82
CA TRP A 15 4.60 20.79 16.14
C TRP A 15 5.30 19.65 16.90
N LYS A 16 5.45 19.78 18.23
CA LYS A 16 6.00 18.72 19.09
C LYS A 16 5.17 17.46 19.02
N GLU A 17 3.84 17.58 19.08
CA GLU A 17 2.95 16.43 18.99
C GLU A 17 3.08 15.75 17.62
N THR A 18 3.20 16.54 16.55
CA THR A 18 3.42 16.00 15.20
C THR A 18 4.75 15.24 15.10
N ARG A 19 5.83 15.77 15.67
CA ARG A 19 7.14 15.07 15.77
C ARG A 19 7.04 13.77 16.58
N SER A 20 6.28 13.79 17.68
CA SER A 20 5.98 12.60 18.49
C SER A 20 5.18 11.54 17.72
N VAL A 21 4.20 11.96 16.92
CA VAL A 21 3.44 11.09 16.02
C VAL A 21 4.34 10.45 14.96
N ILE A 22 5.24 11.23 14.35
CA ILE A 22 6.23 10.70 13.39
C ILE A 22 7.08 9.62 14.05
N ALA A 23 7.64 9.90 15.24
CA ALA A 23 8.48 8.94 15.96
C ALA A 23 7.73 7.65 16.33
N ARG A 24 6.46 7.75 16.74
CA ARG A 24 5.61 6.58 17.03
C ARG A 24 5.37 5.72 15.79
N PHE A 25 5.00 6.34 14.66
CA PHE A 25 4.77 5.59 13.42
C PHE A 25 6.05 5.00 12.83
N ASP A 26 7.19 5.69 12.98
CA ASP A 26 8.49 5.16 12.60
C ASP A 26 8.84 3.92 13.42
N GLY A 27 8.60 3.95 14.74
CA GLY A 27 8.73 2.80 15.61
C GLY A 27 7.82 1.63 15.22
N TYR A 28 6.56 1.89 14.84
CA TYR A 28 5.66 0.85 14.33
C TYR A 28 6.13 0.27 13.00
N LEU A 29 6.67 1.11 12.11
CA LEU A 29 7.19 0.69 10.82
C LEU A 29 8.46 -0.18 10.97
N ASP A 30 9.36 0.20 11.87
CA ASP A 30 10.55 -0.60 12.21
C ASP A 30 10.15 -1.94 12.83
N GLY A 31 9.25 -1.93 13.81
CA GLY A 31 8.70 -3.14 14.42
C GLY A 31 8.03 -4.04 13.38
N LEU A 32 7.18 -3.48 12.50
CA LEU A 32 6.51 -4.23 11.45
C LEU A 32 7.51 -4.90 10.51
N ARG A 33 8.60 -4.23 10.12
CA ARG A 33 9.62 -4.82 9.26
C ARG A 33 10.40 -5.90 10.00
N ARG A 34 10.88 -5.62 11.20
CA ARG A 34 11.67 -6.55 12.00
C ARG A 34 10.89 -7.84 12.30
N TYR A 35 9.68 -7.71 12.84
CA TYR A 35 8.86 -8.87 13.19
C TYR A 35 8.17 -9.48 11.97
N GLY A 36 7.71 -8.67 11.02
CA GLY A 36 7.07 -9.15 9.80
C GLY A 36 7.99 -9.98 8.93
N PHE A 37 9.25 -9.58 8.75
CA PHE A 37 10.22 -10.39 7.98
C PHE A 37 10.61 -11.67 8.71
N VAL A 38 10.80 -11.63 10.03
CA VAL A 38 11.05 -12.84 10.83
C VAL A 38 9.87 -13.81 10.72
N PHE A 39 8.63 -13.30 10.78
CA PHE A 39 7.43 -14.12 10.65
C PHE A 39 7.26 -14.70 9.24
N ILE A 40 7.51 -13.91 8.18
CA ILE A 40 7.53 -14.42 6.80
C ILE A 40 8.58 -15.52 6.65
N ALA A 41 9.79 -15.33 7.18
CA ALA A 41 10.84 -16.33 7.13
C ALA A 41 10.44 -17.62 7.87
N ALA A 42 9.81 -17.51 9.03
CA ALA A 42 9.28 -18.65 9.78
C ALA A 42 8.19 -19.39 9.00
N LEU A 43 7.26 -18.68 8.35
CA LEU A 43 6.23 -19.28 7.50
C LEU A 43 6.83 -19.97 6.26
N LEU A 44 7.84 -19.36 5.63
CA LEU A 44 8.57 -19.96 4.52
C LEU A 44 9.30 -21.24 4.94
N ALA A 45 9.91 -21.25 6.13
CA ALA A 45 10.53 -22.44 6.71
C ALA A 45 9.48 -23.50 7.05
N ALA A 46 8.32 -23.11 7.60
CA ALA A 46 7.22 -24.04 7.85
C ALA A 46 6.72 -24.67 6.53
N ASN A 47 6.56 -23.87 5.46
CA ASN A 47 6.19 -24.35 4.13
C ASN A 47 7.24 -25.33 3.58
N SER A 48 8.54 -25.11 3.79
CA SER A 48 9.56 -26.03 3.30
C SER A 48 9.58 -27.36 4.08
N ILE A 49 9.35 -27.34 5.39
CA ILE A 49 9.22 -28.57 6.21
C ILE A 49 8.03 -29.42 5.73
N GLN A 50 6.96 -28.79 5.24
CA GLN A 50 5.82 -29.53 4.72
C GLN A 50 6.15 -30.47 3.55
N ALA A 51 7.25 -30.24 2.83
CA ALA A 51 7.72 -31.15 1.79
C ALA A 51 7.95 -32.57 2.32
N TYR A 52 8.38 -32.70 3.58
CA TYR A 52 8.77 -33.97 4.20
C TYR A 52 7.63 -34.64 4.98
N SER A 53 6.57 -33.88 5.30
CA SER A 53 5.41 -34.39 6.03
C SER A 53 4.35 -34.97 5.10
N SER A 54 3.63 -35.99 5.57
CA SER A 54 2.54 -36.65 4.84
C SER A 54 1.22 -35.86 4.84
N PHE A 55 1.27 -34.52 4.76
CA PHE A 55 0.06 -33.71 4.64
C PHE A 55 -0.58 -33.88 3.26
N SER A 56 -1.91 -33.73 3.23
CA SER A 56 -2.65 -33.68 1.98
C SER A 56 -2.16 -32.52 1.09
N ASN A 57 -2.19 -32.70 -0.23
CA ASN A 57 -1.82 -31.65 -1.18
C ASN A 57 -2.65 -30.36 -1.01
N ILE A 58 -3.92 -30.50 -0.57
CA ILE A 58 -4.80 -29.36 -0.27
C ILE A 58 -4.23 -28.54 0.88
N THR A 59 -3.80 -29.18 1.97
CA THR A 59 -3.22 -28.50 3.13
C THR A 59 -1.96 -27.72 2.76
N LYS A 60 -1.10 -28.33 1.93
CA LYS A 60 0.15 -27.71 1.44
C LYS A 60 -0.11 -26.44 0.62
N VAL A 61 -1.08 -26.50 -0.29
CA VAL A 61 -1.51 -25.35 -1.11
C VAL A 61 -2.12 -24.26 -0.24
N PHE A 62 -2.98 -24.64 0.70
CA PHE A 62 -3.67 -23.69 1.58
C PHE A 62 -2.68 -22.92 2.46
N LEU A 63 -1.66 -23.59 3.03
CA LEU A 63 -0.64 -22.88 3.82
C LEU A 63 0.16 -21.89 2.96
N SER A 64 0.49 -22.27 1.73
CA SER A 64 1.18 -21.37 0.79
C SER A 64 0.33 -20.14 0.44
N ILE A 65 -0.98 -20.32 0.21
CA ILE A 65 -1.92 -19.22 -0.05
C ILE A 65 -2.02 -18.29 1.16
N ILE A 66 -2.15 -18.83 2.38
CA ILE A 66 -2.15 -18.04 3.61
C ILE A 66 -0.86 -17.23 3.74
N THR A 67 0.29 -17.84 3.42
CA THR A 67 1.59 -17.17 3.47
C THR A 67 1.63 -16.00 2.50
N ILE A 68 1.15 -16.18 1.26
CA ILE A 68 1.07 -15.09 0.26
C ILE A 68 0.13 -13.98 0.75
N ALA A 69 -1.05 -14.32 1.26
CA ALA A 69 -2.00 -13.35 1.80
C ALA A 69 -1.39 -12.53 2.95
N PHE A 70 -0.62 -13.18 3.83
CA PHE A 70 0.07 -12.52 4.93
C PHE A 70 1.19 -11.57 4.43
N ILE A 71 1.98 -11.98 3.45
CA ILE A 71 3.00 -11.12 2.81
C ILE A 71 2.34 -9.86 2.23
N VAL A 72 1.21 -10.01 1.55
CA VAL A 72 0.44 -8.90 0.99
C VAL A 72 -0.11 -8.00 2.11
N GLY A 73 -0.65 -8.56 3.19
CA GLY A 73 -1.12 -7.81 4.36
C GLY A 73 -0.02 -6.98 5.04
N LEU A 74 1.17 -7.55 5.19
CA LEU A 74 2.33 -6.82 5.71
C LEU A 74 2.76 -5.68 4.79
N PHE A 75 2.75 -5.90 3.48
CA PHE A 75 3.01 -4.84 2.51
C PHE A 75 2.00 -3.68 2.66
N PHE A 76 0.72 -3.99 2.83
CA PHE A 76 -0.32 -2.97 3.05
C PHE A 76 -0.08 -2.15 4.32
N LEU A 77 0.24 -2.79 5.43
CA LEU A 77 0.57 -2.09 6.69
C LEU A 77 1.82 -1.23 6.54
N ASP A 78 2.85 -1.71 5.84
CA ASP A 78 4.11 -0.97 5.59
C ASP A 78 3.86 0.25 4.68
N VAL A 79 2.97 0.14 3.68
CA VAL A 79 2.52 1.29 2.88
C VAL A 79 1.71 2.26 3.73
N TYR A 80 0.75 1.78 4.52
CA TYR A 80 -0.11 2.60 5.37
C TYR A 80 0.71 3.45 6.35
N TYR A 81 1.60 2.83 7.13
CA TYR A 81 2.42 3.57 8.11
C TYR A 81 3.35 4.58 7.45
N ARG A 82 3.94 4.26 6.29
CA ARG A 82 4.72 5.24 5.53
C ARG A 82 3.91 6.47 5.13
N ARG A 83 2.66 6.27 4.70
CA ARG A 83 1.77 7.38 4.33
C ARG A 83 1.40 8.24 5.53
N MET A 84 1.20 7.64 6.69
CA MET A 84 0.97 8.38 7.93
C MET A 84 2.19 9.23 8.33
N ILE A 85 3.40 8.68 8.20
CA ILE A 85 4.66 9.42 8.45
C ILE A 85 4.80 10.57 7.45
N GLU A 86 4.54 10.33 6.17
CA GLU A 86 4.59 11.36 5.12
C GLU A 86 3.62 12.51 5.42
N ALA A 87 2.36 12.20 5.72
CA ALA A 87 1.36 13.20 6.07
C ALA A 87 1.74 14.00 7.33
N ALA A 88 2.24 13.32 8.36
CA ALA A 88 2.71 13.97 9.58
C ALA A 88 3.94 14.84 9.32
N SER A 89 4.86 14.41 8.45
CA SER A 89 6.06 15.18 8.07
C SER A 89 5.71 16.45 7.30
N ILE A 90 4.73 16.40 6.40
CA ILE A 90 4.24 17.58 5.67
C ILE A 90 3.63 18.57 6.66
N ARG A 91 2.80 18.10 7.61
CA ARG A 91 2.24 18.96 8.67
C ARG A 91 3.32 19.56 9.57
N ALA A 92 4.32 18.77 9.96
CA ALA A 92 5.43 19.26 10.77
C ALA A 92 6.22 20.34 10.03
N ARG A 93 6.47 20.17 8.73
CA ARG A 93 7.15 21.16 7.87
C ARG A 93 6.39 22.48 7.84
N VAL A 94 5.08 22.43 7.59
CA VAL A 94 4.22 23.63 7.58
C VAL A 94 4.28 24.37 8.93
N LEU A 95 4.27 23.63 10.04
CA LEU A 95 4.38 24.21 11.38
C LEU A 95 5.79 24.77 11.67
N GLU A 96 6.86 24.16 11.15
CA GLU A 96 8.23 24.69 11.26
C GLU A 96 8.36 26.03 10.56
N THR A 97 7.85 26.14 9.33
CA THR A 97 7.84 27.42 8.60
C THR A 97 7.04 28.48 9.35
N ALA A 98 5.95 28.10 10.02
CA ALA A 98 5.11 29.03 10.77
C ALA A 98 5.71 29.47 12.12
N VAL A 99 6.42 28.58 12.83
CA VAL A 99 6.88 28.80 14.21
C VAL A 99 8.34 29.22 14.30
N LEU A 100 9.22 28.65 13.46
CA LEU A 100 10.67 28.73 13.63
C LEU A 100 11.38 29.75 12.73
N LEU A 101 10.66 30.59 11.98
CA LEU A 101 11.22 31.73 11.22
C LEU A 101 12.51 31.36 10.45
N ASP A 102 12.36 30.69 9.30
CA ASP A 102 13.40 30.36 8.30
C ASP A 102 14.39 29.21 8.58
N THR A 103 14.20 28.35 9.60
CA THR A 103 15.01 27.12 9.66
C THR A 103 14.47 26.02 8.72
N GLU A 104 15.03 25.91 7.52
CA GLU A 104 14.69 24.91 6.47
C GLU A 104 15.24 23.48 6.73
N LEU A 105 15.41 23.07 7.99
CA LEU A 105 16.12 21.83 8.33
C LEU A 105 15.45 20.56 7.74
N ASN A 106 14.13 20.58 7.57
CA ASN A 106 13.37 19.44 7.02
C ASN A 106 13.32 19.39 5.49
N GLU A 107 13.60 20.48 4.79
CA GLU A 107 13.48 20.51 3.34
C GLU A 107 14.51 19.59 2.69
N VAL A 108 15.77 19.69 3.11
CA VAL A 108 16.86 18.83 2.61
C VAL A 108 16.58 17.35 2.87
N THR A 109 16.04 17.01 4.04
CA THR A 109 15.77 15.61 4.43
C THR A 109 14.60 15.03 3.63
N TYR A 110 13.53 15.81 3.45
CA TYR A 110 12.38 15.41 2.65
C TYR A 110 12.75 15.26 1.16
N ASP A 111 13.49 16.22 0.61
CA ASP A 111 13.91 16.19 -0.78
C ASP A 111 14.82 15.00 -1.07
N LYS A 112 15.71 14.68 -0.14
CA LYS A 112 16.56 13.48 -0.20
C LYS A 112 15.74 12.20 -0.13
N PHE A 113 14.72 12.15 0.73
CA PHE A 113 13.81 11.00 0.82
C PHE A 113 12.97 10.82 -0.46
N LYS A 114 12.50 11.91 -1.06
CA LYS A 114 11.71 11.90 -2.30
C LYS A 114 12.55 11.54 -3.53
N LYS A 115 13.79 12.01 -3.60
CA LYS A 115 14.73 11.71 -4.71
C LYS A 115 15.25 10.28 -4.65
N GLU A 116 15.45 9.75 -3.45
CA GLU A 116 15.88 8.37 -3.28
C GLU A 116 14.70 7.43 -3.58
N LYS A 117 14.79 6.67 -4.68
CA LYS A 117 13.81 5.68 -5.15
C LYS A 117 13.63 4.48 -4.17
N ARG A 118 13.71 4.69 -2.85
CA ARG A 118 13.62 3.68 -1.78
C ARG A 118 12.34 2.86 -1.84
N GLN A 119 11.22 3.46 -2.26
CA GLN A 119 9.96 2.75 -2.46
C GLN A 119 10.08 1.58 -3.46
N LYS A 120 10.91 1.75 -4.50
CA LYS A 120 11.14 0.70 -5.51
C LYS A 120 11.82 -0.53 -4.90
N TYR A 121 12.79 -0.33 -4.00
CA TYR A 121 13.51 -1.42 -3.35
C TYR A 121 12.60 -2.20 -2.42
N ILE A 122 11.78 -1.52 -1.62
CA ILE A 122 10.88 -2.20 -0.69
C ILE A 122 9.84 -3.02 -1.45
N LYS A 123 9.24 -2.45 -2.51
CA LYS A 123 8.36 -3.19 -3.43
C LYS A 123 9.05 -4.43 -4.00
N CYS A 124 10.32 -4.31 -4.42
CA CYS A 124 11.10 -5.42 -4.94
C CYS A 124 11.27 -6.56 -3.91
N ILE A 125 11.53 -6.22 -2.65
CA ILE A 125 11.69 -7.20 -1.56
C ILE A 125 10.41 -8.01 -1.35
N TYR A 126 9.25 -7.35 -1.25
CA TYR A 126 7.98 -8.07 -1.06
C TYR A 126 7.61 -8.94 -2.27
N ILE A 127 7.84 -8.47 -3.49
CA ILE A 127 7.68 -9.30 -4.70
C ILE A 127 8.62 -10.51 -4.66
N GLY A 128 9.86 -10.33 -4.21
CA GLY A 128 10.81 -11.40 -3.98
C GLY A 128 10.28 -12.48 -3.03
N PHE A 129 9.68 -12.07 -1.89
CA PHE A 129 9.07 -13.03 -0.95
C PHE A 129 7.91 -13.80 -1.55
N ILE A 130 7.04 -13.15 -2.35
CA ILE A 130 5.96 -13.85 -3.06
C ILE A 130 6.54 -14.88 -4.03
N LEU A 131 7.55 -14.51 -4.83
CA LEU A 131 8.20 -15.42 -5.77
C LEU A 131 8.81 -16.63 -5.06
N VAL A 132 9.55 -16.42 -3.97
CA VAL A 132 10.12 -17.51 -3.16
C VAL A 132 9.02 -18.41 -2.61
N THR A 133 7.92 -17.84 -2.10
CA THR A 133 6.78 -18.61 -1.58
C THR A 133 6.15 -19.50 -2.67
N VAL A 134 5.95 -18.96 -3.86
CA VAL A 134 5.42 -19.70 -5.02
C VAL A 134 6.37 -20.85 -5.40
N ILE A 135 7.68 -20.58 -5.49
CA ILE A 135 8.68 -21.61 -5.84
C ILE A 135 8.69 -22.73 -4.80
N VAL A 136 8.70 -22.39 -3.51
CA VAL A 136 8.66 -23.38 -2.42
C VAL A 136 7.36 -24.18 -2.47
N GLY A 137 6.21 -23.53 -2.65
CA GLY A 137 4.91 -24.20 -2.74
C GLY A 137 4.83 -25.19 -3.91
N VAL A 138 5.34 -24.81 -5.09
CA VAL A 138 5.42 -25.73 -6.25
C VAL A 138 6.35 -26.91 -5.94
N ALA A 139 7.54 -26.64 -5.38
CA ALA A 139 8.50 -27.69 -5.03
C ALA A 139 7.89 -28.70 -4.03
N VAL A 140 7.17 -28.24 -3.01
CA VAL A 140 6.49 -29.07 -2.00
C VAL A 140 5.41 -29.97 -2.60
N ILE A 141 4.72 -29.51 -3.65
CA ILE A 141 3.70 -30.29 -4.36
C ILE A 141 4.37 -31.36 -5.23
N VAL A 142 5.41 -30.99 -5.98
CA VAL A 142 6.11 -31.88 -6.93
C VAL A 142 6.92 -32.96 -6.21
N THR A 143 7.50 -32.65 -5.06
CA THR A 143 8.33 -33.60 -4.29
C THR A 143 7.54 -34.63 -3.51
N THR A 144 6.21 -34.55 -3.47
CA THR A 144 5.38 -35.51 -2.74
C THR A 144 5.62 -36.91 -3.32
N PRO A 145 6.26 -37.82 -2.56
CA PRO A 145 6.59 -39.14 -3.08
C PRO A 145 5.30 -39.81 -3.52
N LYS A 146 5.27 -40.29 -4.77
CA LYS A 146 4.18 -41.13 -5.25
C LYS A 146 4.09 -42.29 -4.28
N ALA A 147 3.02 -42.34 -3.48
CA ALA A 147 2.80 -43.44 -2.55
C ALA A 147 3.04 -44.73 -3.35
N PRO A 148 3.97 -45.61 -2.90
CA PRO A 148 4.20 -46.85 -3.62
C PRO A 148 2.84 -47.50 -3.75
N ALA A 149 2.37 -47.68 -5.00
CA ALA A 149 1.08 -48.27 -5.27
C ALA A 149 1.06 -49.55 -4.43
N SER A 150 0.20 -49.59 -3.42
CA SER A 150 0.12 -50.73 -2.53
C SER A 150 -0.15 -51.91 -3.43
N THR A 151 0.87 -52.73 -3.66
CA THR A 151 0.72 -53.99 -4.38
C THR A 151 -0.33 -54.72 -3.56
N LEU A 152 -1.54 -54.79 -4.11
CA LEU A 152 -2.61 -55.58 -3.54
C LEU A 152 -2.09 -57.01 -3.62
N VAL A 153 -1.41 -57.45 -2.57
CA VAL A 153 -1.08 -58.84 -2.38
C VAL A 153 -2.43 -59.48 -2.16
N ASN A 154 -3.02 -60.00 -3.26
CA ASN A 154 -4.09 -60.97 -3.21
C ASN A 154 -3.58 -62.11 -2.33
N SER A 155 -3.90 -62.03 -1.05
CA SER A 155 -3.88 -63.17 -0.15
C SER A 155 -5.15 -63.95 -0.48
N ASP A 156 -5.16 -64.53 -1.67
CA ASP A 156 -6.02 -65.66 -2.00
C ASP A 156 -5.59 -66.79 -1.09
N THR A 157 -6.13 -66.72 0.12
CA THR A 157 -6.12 -67.76 1.13
C THR A 157 -7.03 -68.83 0.58
N LEU A 158 -6.47 -69.68 -0.29
CA LEU A 158 -7.05 -70.95 -0.68
C LEU A 158 -7.17 -71.81 0.58
N SER A 159 -8.30 -71.64 1.26
CA SER A 159 -8.83 -72.55 2.26
C SER A 159 -9.40 -73.74 1.50
N ILE A 160 -8.54 -74.71 1.18
CA ILE A 160 -9.01 -76.03 0.75
C ILE A 160 -9.23 -76.85 2.01
N THR A 161 -10.51 -76.99 2.34
CA THR A 161 -11.08 -77.85 3.37
C THR A 161 -10.56 -79.28 3.21
N LEU A 162 -9.95 -79.81 4.28
CA LEU A 162 -9.63 -81.23 4.43
C LEU A 162 -10.94 -81.97 4.71
N GLU A 163 -11.50 -82.64 3.71
CA GLU A 163 -12.62 -83.56 3.88
C GLU A 163 -12.06 -84.99 3.94
N ASN A 164 -12.06 -85.56 5.15
CA ASN A 164 -11.82 -86.97 5.37
C ASN A 164 -12.93 -87.78 4.70
N SER A 165 -12.57 -88.65 3.75
CA SER A 165 -13.32 -89.89 3.54
C SER A 165 -12.34 -91.04 3.36
N ASP A 166 -12.38 -91.95 4.33
CA ASP A 166 -11.76 -93.26 4.23
C ASP A 166 -12.46 -94.05 3.11
N THR A 167 -11.72 -94.47 2.09
CA THR A 167 -11.89 -95.81 1.51
C THR A 167 -10.69 -96.24 0.64
N LEU A 168 -9.94 -97.17 1.22
CA LEU A 168 -9.10 -98.25 0.70
C LEU A 168 -9.05 -98.51 -0.84
N SER A 169 -7.80 -98.69 -1.33
CA SER A 169 -7.31 -99.47 -2.49
C SER A 169 -7.76 -99.03 -3.90
N THR A 170 -6.91 -98.81 -4.91
CA THR A 170 -5.92 -99.74 -5.50
C THR A 170 -4.89 -99.02 -6.39
N THR A 171 -3.70 -99.60 -6.45
CA THR A 171 -2.59 -99.43 -7.39
C THR A 171 -2.98 -99.08 -8.84
N ILE A 172 -2.43 -98.00 -9.41
CA ILE A 172 -2.18 -97.84 -10.86
C ILE A 172 -0.83 -97.14 -11.08
N GLU A 173 -0.06 -97.72 -12.00
CA GLU A 173 1.26 -97.33 -12.48
C GLU A 173 1.28 -96.05 -13.35
N ASN A 174 2.44 -95.39 -13.30
CA ASN A 174 3.21 -94.79 -14.39
C ASN A 174 2.69 -93.62 -15.25
N SER A 175 3.67 -92.74 -15.49
CA SER A 175 3.80 -91.71 -16.54
C SER A 175 2.91 -90.47 -16.36
N SER A 176 3.36 -89.24 -16.52
CA SER A 176 4.50 -88.70 -17.25
C SER A 176 4.82 -87.29 -16.74
N THR A 177 6.11 -87.01 -16.65
CA THR A 177 6.79 -85.75 -17.02
C THR A 177 5.90 -84.49 -17.14
N LEU A 178 5.81 -83.69 -16.08
CA LEU A 178 5.53 -82.25 -16.21
C LEU A 178 6.75 -81.46 -15.73
N SER A 179 7.56 -81.06 -16.69
CA SER A 179 8.71 -80.17 -16.53
C SER A 179 8.23 -78.76 -16.19
N THR A 180 8.29 -78.39 -14.91
CA THR A 180 8.30 -76.98 -14.50
C THR A 180 9.71 -76.42 -14.68
N THR A 181 10.01 -75.96 -15.89
CA THR A 181 11.21 -75.18 -16.16
C THR A 181 11.04 -73.81 -15.48
N ILE A 182 11.62 -73.64 -14.30
CA ILE A 182 11.87 -72.32 -13.72
C ILE A 182 13.00 -71.70 -14.54
N VAL A 183 12.62 -70.90 -15.55
CA VAL A 183 13.57 -70.01 -16.25
C VAL A 183 13.81 -68.81 -15.37
N ASN A 184 14.86 -68.90 -14.56
CA ASN A 184 15.48 -67.77 -13.90
C ASN A 184 16.71 -67.35 -14.70
N SER A 185 16.57 -66.37 -15.60
CA SER A 185 17.69 -65.57 -16.13
C SER A 185 17.16 -64.48 -17.05
N GLY A 186 17.16 -63.23 -16.58
CA GLY A 186 16.72 -62.08 -17.38
C GLY A 186 17.04 -60.74 -16.75
N THR A 187 18.18 -60.61 -16.06
CA THR A 187 18.69 -59.31 -15.59
C THR A 187 19.15 -58.49 -16.79
N ARG A 188 18.19 -57.81 -17.43
CA ARG A 188 18.44 -56.87 -18.51
C ARG A 188 19.00 -55.57 -17.89
N LEU A 189 20.33 -55.46 -17.84
CA LEU A 189 21.04 -54.21 -17.55
C LEU A 189 20.77 -53.23 -18.69
N THR A 190 19.70 -52.45 -18.58
CA THR A 190 19.47 -51.28 -19.42
C THR A 190 20.35 -50.14 -18.92
N THR A 191 21.30 -49.75 -19.76
CA THR A 191 22.24 -48.64 -19.60
C THR A 191 21.52 -47.33 -19.25
N PRO A 192 21.83 -46.65 -18.12
CA PRO A 192 21.15 -45.44 -17.68
C PRO A 192 21.75 -44.16 -18.28
N LEU A 193 22.16 -44.17 -19.56
CA LEU A 193 22.92 -43.06 -20.15
C LEU A 193 22.11 -42.10 -21.04
N ASN A 194 20.90 -42.48 -21.47
CA ASN A 194 20.08 -41.63 -22.37
C ASN A 194 19.05 -40.74 -21.67
N PHE A 195 18.81 -40.91 -20.37
CA PHE A 195 17.79 -40.13 -19.66
C PHE A 195 18.24 -38.70 -19.31
N ILE A 196 19.56 -38.45 -19.26
CA ILE A 196 20.12 -37.16 -18.84
C ILE A 196 20.08 -36.11 -19.97
N ASN A 197 20.15 -36.52 -21.23
CA ASN A 197 20.32 -35.56 -22.34
C ASN A 197 19.01 -34.85 -22.73
N GLU A 198 17.87 -35.56 -22.65
CA GLU A 198 16.57 -34.99 -23.03
C GLU A 198 16.03 -34.00 -21.98
N SER A 199 16.23 -34.31 -20.70
CA SER A 199 15.81 -33.43 -19.61
C SER A 199 16.64 -32.14 -19.55
N SER A 200 17.92 -32.21 -19.91
CA SER A 200 18.83 -31.06 -19.92
C SER A 200 18.52 -30.08 -21.07
N MET A 201 18.21 -30.60 -22.26
CA MET A 201 17.82 -29.79 -23.43
C MET A 201 16.46 -29.11 -23.23
N LYS A 202 15.50 -29.78 -22.58
CA LYS A 202 14.22 -29.16 -22.20
C LYS A 202 14.49 -27.96 -21.27
N LEU A 203 15.29 -28.14 -20.23
CA LEU A 203 15.59 -27.08 -19.24
C LEU A 203 16.27 -25.84 -19.86
N LEU A 204 17.18 -26.03 -20.82
CA LEU A 204 17.82 -24.94 -21.55
C LEU A 204 16.82 -24.16 -22.43
N THR A 205 15.92 -24.88 -23.09
CA THR A 205 14.86 -24.28 -23.93
C THR A 205 13.91 -23.43 -23.07
N TRP A 206 13.59 -23.90 -21.85
CA TRP A 206 12.77 -23.17 -20.88
C TRP A 206 13.42 -21.90 -20.36
N MET A 207 14.72 -21.93 -20.04
CA MET A 207 15.48 -20.74 -19.66
C MET A 207 15.43 -19.69 -20.78
N LEU A 208 15.52 -20.13 -22.04
CA LEU A 208 15.42 -19.26 -23.21
C LEU A 208 14.03 -18.63 -23.36
N ILE A 209 12.95 -19.40 -23.19
CA ILE A 209 11.57 -18.89 -23.23
C ILE A 209 11.34 -17.86 -22.12
N ILE A 210 11.75 -18.15 -20.88
CA ILE A 210 11.63 -17.21 -19.75
C ILE A 210 12.41 -15.92 -20.02
N ILE A 211 13.64 -16.03 -20.52
CA ILE A 211 14.46 -14.86 -20.88
C ILE A 211 13.79 -14.04 -22.00
N LEU A 212 13.20 -14.68 -23.01
CA LEU A 212 12.47 -13.99 -24.08
C LEU A 212 11.19 -13.33 -23.56
N SER A 213 10.41 -13.98 -22.70
CA SER A 213 9.21 -13.39 -22.08
C SER A 213 9.56 -12.18 -21.22
N LEU A 214 10.65 -12.26 -20.44
CA LEU A 214 11.16 -11.13 -19.65
C LEU A 214 11.66 -9.97 -20.53
N LYS A 215 12.35 -10.27 -21.64
CA LYS A 215 12.76 -9.26 -22.62
C LYS A 215 11.57 -8.61 -23.31
N LEU A 216 10.57 -9.39 -23.71
CA LEU A 216 9.34 -8.87 -24.32
C LEU A 216 8.57 -7.99 -23.34
N PHE A 217 8.49 -8.39 -22.07
CA PHE A 217 7.90 -7.56 -21.01
C PHE A 217 8.65 -6.25 -20.82
N TYR A 218 9.98 -6.30 -20.73
CA TYR A 218 10.81 -5.10 -20.61
C TYR A 218 10.61 -4.16 -21.81
N PHE A 219 10.53 -4.72 -23.02
CA PHE A 219 10.27 -3.98 -24.25
C PHE A 219 8.89 -3.33 -24.27
N ILE A 220 7.82 -4.07 -23.92
CA ILE A 220 6.45 -3.52 -23.85
C ILE A 220 6.39 -2.39 -22.82
N LYS A 221 7.04 -2.55 -21.68
CA LYS A 221 7.09 -1.51 -20.64
C LYS A 221 7.84 -0.25 -21.10
N GLU A 222 8.97 -0.40 -21.77
CA GLU A 222 9.74 0.72 -22.32
C GLU A 222 8.95 1.44 -23.42
N TYR A 223 8.29 0.69 -24.31
CA TYR A 223 7.44 1.20 -25.37
C TYR A 223 6.26 2.02 -24.84
N LEU A 224 5.54 1.49 -23.84
CA LEU A 224 4.41 2.19 -23.22
C LEU A 224 4.84 3.44 -22.45
N LYS A 225 6.05 3.43 -21.89
CA LYS A 225 6.62 4.60 -21.22
C LYS A 225 6.90 5.73 -22.22
N ASP A 226 7.44 5.41 -23.39
CA ASP A 226 7.70 6.40 -24.45
C ASP A 226 6.38 6.99 -25.02
N GLU A 227 5.37 6.15 -25.22
CA GLU A 227 4.05 6.57 -25.70
C GLU A 227 3.32 7.49 -24.69
N SER A 228 3.45 7.16 -23.39
CA SER A 228 2.90 7.99 -22.30
C SER A 228 3.57 9.36 -22.23
N ASP A 229 4.86 9.47 -22.53
CA ASP A 229 5.57 10.75 -22.51
C ASP A 229 5.24 11.61 -23.76
N LYS A 230 4.96 10.99 -24.93
CA LYS A 230 4.46 11.69 -26.13
C LYS A 230 3.06 12.28 -25.94
N HIS A 231 2.14 11.56 -25.30
CA HIS A 231 0.75 12.03 -25.11
C HIS A 231 0.54 12.96 -23.91
N LYS A 232 1.56 13.16 -23.07
CA LYS A 232 1.55 13.98 -21.85
C LYS A 232 1.16 15.45 -22.08
N LYS A 233 1.26 15.93 -23.32
CA LYS A 233 0.99 17.32 -23.75
C LYS A 233 -0.47 17.58 -24.16
N SER A 234 -1.26 16.55 -24.47
CA SER A 234 -2.62 16.71 -25.05
C SER A 234 -3.76 16.48 -24.04
N ILE A 235 -3.58 15.60 -23.04
CA ILE A 235 -4.67 15.20 -22.13
C ILE A 235 -4.45 15.89 -20.77
N LYS A 236 -4.92 17.14 -20.64
CA LYS A 236 -4.82 17.93 -19.40
C LYS A 236 -6.08 17.89 -18.52
N LEU A 237 -7.17 17.25 -18.96
CA LEU A 237 -8.49 17.46 -18.32
C LEU A 237 -9.29 16.22 -17.91
N PHE A 238 -8.84 14.99 -18.16
CA PHE A 238 -9.54 13.79 -17.66
C PHE A 238 -8.55 12.76 -17.11
N GLY A 239 -8.60 12.55 -15.79
CA GLY A 239 -8.14 11.35 -15.08
C GLY A 239 -6.82 10.69 -15.52
N LYS A 240 -5.70 11.43 -15.52
CA LYS A 240 -4.36 10.88 -15.80
C LYS A 240 -4.02 9.64 -14.97
N SER A 241 -4.48 9.58 -13.73
CA SER A 241 -4.26 8.46 -12.81
C SER A 241 -5.05 7.20 -13.21
N PHE A 242 -6.29 7.38 -13.69
CA PHE A 242 -7.20 6.26 -13.97
C PHE A 242 -6.83 5.50 -15.25
N ILE A 243 -6.44 6.21 -16.32
CA ILE A 243 -6.07 5.57 -17.60
C ILE A 243 -4.73 4.82 -17.48
N ALA A 244 -3.74 5.41 -16.79
CA ALA A 244 -2.47 4.73 -16.51
C ALA A 244 -2.69 3.47 -15.67
N SER A 245 -3.53 3.54 -14.63
CA SER A 245 -3.88 2.38 -13.82
C SER A 245 -4.67 1.31 -14.60
N SER A 246 -5.48 1.71 -15.58
CA SER A 246 -6.24 0.79 -16.44
C SER A 246 -5.34 0.00 -17.38
N VAL A 247 -4.38 0.68 -18.02
CA VAL A 247 -3.40 0.03 -18.91
C VAL A 247 -2.49 -0.92 -18.13
N ASP A 248 -2.02 -0.52 -16.96
CA ASP A 248 -1.24 -1.39 -16.07
C ASP A 248 -2.06 -2.62 -15.63
N ALA A 249 -3.35 -2.45 -15.30
CA ALA A 249 -4.23 -3.56 -14.95
C ALA A 249 -4.48 -4.51 -16.13
N PHE A 250 -4.67 -3.97 -17.33
CA PHE A 250 -4.86 -4.77 -18.55
C PHE A 250 -3.62 -5.60 -18.87
N ILE A 251 -2.42 -5.01 -18.78
CA ILE A 251 -1.15 -5.72 -19.00
C ILE A 251 -0.99 -6.85 -17.99
N VAL A 252 -1.30 -6.60 -16.72
CA VAL A 252 -1.22 -7.65 -15.70
C VAL A 252 -2.24 -8.76 -15.96
N MET A 253 -3.46 -8.42 -16.40
CA MET A 253 -4.45 -9.41 -16.84
C MET A 253 -3.94 -10.27 -18.02
N VAL A 254 -3.37 -9.64 -19.06
CA VAL A 254 -2.79 -10.36 -20.20
C VAL A 254 -1.63 -11.25 -19.77
N LEU A 255 -0.78 -10.79 -18.85
CA LEU A 255 0.31 -11.59 -18.28
C LEU A 255 -0.22 -12.76 -17.45
N ILE A 256 -1.28 -12.57 -16.66
CA ILE A 256 -1.93 -13.64 -15.91
C ILE A 256 -2.49 -14.69 -16.89
N ILE A 257 -3.19 -14.27 -17.94
CA ILE A 257 -3.75 -15.17 -18.95
C ILE A 257 -2.62 -15.91 -19.68
N TYR A 258 -1.59 -15.21 -20.14
CA TYR A 258 -0.43 -15.82 -20.79
C TYR A 258 0.24 -16.83 -19.87
N PHE A 259 0.46 -16.46 -18.61
CA PHE A 259 1.08 -17.33 -17.61
C PHE A 259 0.21 -18.57 -17.35
N ILE A 260 -1.11 -18.41 -17.16
CA ILE A 260 -2.05 -19.53 -17.02
C ILE A 260 -1.96 -20.44 -18.25
N THR A 261 -1.91 -19.88 -19.45
CA THR A 261 -1.88 -20.64 -20.72
C THR A 261 -0.57 -21.42 -20.88
N VAL A 262 0.57 -20.78 -20.61
CA VAL A 262 1.90 -21.42 -20.64
C VAL A 262 2.01 -22.51 -19.58
N THR A 263 1.51 -22.25 -18.38
CA THR A 263 1.50 -23.26 -17.32
C THR A 263 0.52 -24.38 -17.65
N ASN A 264 -0.61 -24.08 -18.34
CA ASN A 264 -1.57 -25.07 -18.85
C ASN A 264 -0.91 -26.06 -19.79
N TRP A 265 -0.14 -25.53 -20.73
CA TRP A 265 0.67 -26.30 -21.65
C TRP A 265 1.75 -27.11 -20.91
N PHE A 266 2.49 -26.49 -19.99
CA PHE A 266 3.56 -27.16 -19.21
C PHE A 266 3.08 -28.35 -18.38
N CYS A 267 2.02 -28.20 -17.59
CA CYS A 267 1.54 -29.32 -16.75
C CYS A 267 0.78 -30.38 -17.54
N ARG A 268 0.49 -30.16 -18.83
CA ARG A 268 -0.02 -31.21 -19.71
C ARG A 268 1.06 -32.25 -20.03
N GLU A 269 2.32 -31.83 -20.09
CA GLU A 269 3.45 -32.69 -20.49
C GLU A 269 4.16 -33.38 -19.32
N LEU A 270 4.17 -32.77 -18.12
CA LEU A 270 5.04 -33.18 -17.00
C LEU A 270 4.35 -33.95 -15.87
N ILE A 271 3.02 -33.89 -15.77
CA ILE A 271 2.29 -34.39 -14.60
C ILE A 271 1.05 -35.13 -15.06
N ASP A 272 1.07 -36.46 -14.94
CA ASP A 272 -0.01 -37.35 -15.34
C ASP A 272 -1.28 -37.23 -14.45
N PHE A 273 -1.19 -36.47 -13.35
CA PHE A 273 -2.28 -36.29 -12.39
C PHE A 273 -2.97 -34.94 -12.52
N GLU A 274 -4.23 -34.99 -12.95
CA GLU A 274 -5.10 -33.84 -13.14
C GLU A 274 -5.26 -32.97 -11.88
N SER A 275 -5.24 -33.58 -10.69
CA SER A 275 -5.37 -32.87 -9.41
C SER A 275 -4.13 -32.03 -9.06
N THR A 276 -2.92 -32.57 -9.24
CA THR A 276 -1.66 -31.87 -8.96
C THR A 276 -1.49 -30.64 -9.83
N ARG A 277 -1.88 -30.76 -11.11
CA ARG A 277 -1.90 -29.65 -12.07
C ARG A 277 -2.80 -28.50 -11.60
N ARG A 278 -4.02 -28.80 -11.13
CA ARG A 278 -4.96 -27.78 -10.62
C ARG A 278 -4.37 -27.00 -9.43
N TYR A 279 -3.65 -27.68 -8.53
CA TYR A 279 -3.03 -27.05 -7.36
C TYR A 279 -1.88 -26.10 -7.73
N ILE A 280 -1.05 -26.48 -8.70
CA ILE A 280 0.04 -25.62 -9.21
C ILE A 280 -0.53 -24.35 -9.83
N TYR A 281 -1.62 -24.43 -10.61
CA TYR A 281 -2.28 -23.21 -11.13
C TYR A 281 -2.85 -22.33 -10.05
N LEU A 282 -3.48 -22.92 -9.03
CA LEU A 282 -4.02 -22.17 -7.90
C LEU A 282 -2.90 -21.39 -7.19
N LEU A 283 -1.75 -22.02 -6.98
CA LEU A 283 -0.62 -21.41 -6.32
C LEU A 283 -0.01 -20.27 -7.13
N ILE A 284 0.24 -20.51 -8.42
CA ILE A 284 0.77 -19.52 -9.36
C ILE A 284 -0.17 -18.33 -9.53
N SER A 285 -1.46 -18.58 -9.73
CA SER A 285 -2.46 -17.52 -9.87
C SER A 285 -2.55 -16.70 -8.59
N SER A 286 -2.50 -17.32 -7.41
CA SER A 286 -2.46 -16.58 -6.14
C SER A 286 -1.22 -15.70 -6.00
N GLY A 287 -0.04 -16.14 -6.44
CA GLY A 287 1.18 -15.33 -6.46
C GLY A 287 1.11 -14.16 -7.44
N ALA A 288 0.55 -14.39 -8.63
CA ALA A 288 0.34 -13.34 -9.63
C ALA A 288 -0.66 -12.29 -9.13
N ILE A 289 -1.76 -12.72 -8.51
CA ILE A 289 -2.74 -11.86 -7.85
C ILE A 289 -2.05 -11.04 -6.75
N GLY A 290 -1.29 -11.68 -5.84
CA GLY A 290 -0.58 -10.97 -4.78
C GLY A 290 0.38 -9.89 -5.32
N THR A 291 1.13 -10.21 -6.37
CA THR A 291 2.04 -9.27 -7.05
C THR A 291 1.27 -8.11 -7.71
N PHE A 292 0.13 -8.40 -8.34
CA PHE A 292 -0.76 -7.39 -8.89
C PHE A 292 -1.25 -6.43 -7.82
N PHE A 293 -1.78 -6.95 -6.71
CA PHE A 293 -2.26 -6.15 -5.57
C PHE A 293 -1.14 -5.24 -5.04
N ILE A 294 0.06 -5.77 -4.79
CA ILE A 294 1.21 -4.97 -4.36
C ILE A 294 1.49 -3.85 -5.38
N SER A 295 1.48 -4.16 -6.67
CA SER A 295 1.78 -3.17 -7.69
C SER A 295 0.69 -2.09 -7.82
N PHE A 296 -0.57 -2.50 -7.86
CA PHE A 296 -1.74 -1.65 -7.96
C PHE A 296 -1.80 -0.68 -6.77
N PHE A 297 -1.74 -1.19 -5.55
CA PHE A 297 -1.84 -0.35 -4.36
C PHE A 297 -0.59 0.49 -4.11
N SER A 298 0.60 0.03 -4.50
CA SER A 298 1.80 0.86 -4.47
C SER A 298 1.66 2.11 -5.34
N ASN A 299 0.96 2.00 -6.47
CA ASN A 299 0.80 3.10 -7.42
C ASN A 299 -0.45 3.94 -7.12
N ASN A 300 -1.52 3.33 -6.61
CA ASN A 300 -2.82 3.98 -6.43
C ASN A 300 -3.06 4.52 -5.02
N LEU A 301 -2.30 4.09 -4.00
CA LEU A 301 -2.33 4.72 -2.67
C LEU A 301 -1.50 6.00 -2.64
N ILE A 302 -1.54 6.81 -3.69
CA ILE A 302 -1.06 8.19 -3.62
C ILE A 302 -2.07 8.93 -2.78
N LEU A 303 -1.60 9.64 -1.75
CA LEU A 303 -2.41 10.65 -1.07
C LEU A 303 -2.67 11.75 -2.09
N GLU A 304 -3.72 11.59 -2.89
CA GLU A 304 -4.27 12.70 -3.64
C GLU A 304 -4.95 13.59 -2.60
N PHE A 305 -4.35 14.76 -2.38
CA PHE A 305 -5.02 15.82 -1.66
C PHE A 305 -6.34 16.08 -2.38
N LEU A 306 -7.44 16.01 -1.64
CA LEU A 306 -8.82 16.05 -2.17
C LEU A 306 -9.09 17.27 -3.06
N HIS A 307 -8.29 18.32 -2.91
CA HIS A 307 -8.42 19.59 -3.64
C HIS A 307 -7.15 19.95 -4.43
N GLY A 308 -6.38 18.95 -4.86
CA GLY A 308 -5.19 19.14 -5.69
C GLY A 308 -3.95 19.55 -4.91
N ASN A 309 -2.99 20.16 -5.60
CA ASN A 309 -1.66 20.44 -5.05
C ASN A 309 -1.60 21.73 -4.21
N GLU A 310 -2.65 22.00 -3.44
CA GLU A 310 -2.84 23.23 -2.69
C GLU A 310 -3.32 22.91 -1.28
N ASP A 311 -2.74 23.58 -0.29
CA ASP A 311 -3.21 23.51 1.09
C ASP A 311 -3.51 24.91 1.63
N TRP A 312 -4.55 25.02 2.45
CA TRP A 312 -5.08 26.28 2.95
C TRP A 312 -5.27 26.21 4.46
N ILE A 313 -4.65 27.16 5.15
CA ILE A 313 -4.60 27.20 6.61
C ILE A 313 -5.14 28.54 7.08
N ILE A 314 -5.88 28.50 8.18
CA ILE A 314 -6.37 29.69 8.89
C ILE A 314 -5.74 29.65 10.28
N ASP A 315 -5.12 30.76 10.69
CA ASP A 315 -4.39 30.84 11.96
C ASP A 315 -5.30 30.88 13.20
N LYS A 316 -6.46 31.54 13.09
CA LYS A 316 -7.41 31.74 14.18
C LYS A 316 -8.79 31.18 13.83
N PHE A 317 -9.34 30.38 14.75
CA PHE A 317 -10.72 29.92 14.71
C PHE A 317 -11.69 30.86 15.42
N SER A 318 -11.17 31.78 16.23
CA SER A 318 -11.93 32.76 16.98
C SER A 318 -11.14 34.06 17.06
N CYS A 319 -11.78 35.19 16.84
CA CYS A 319 -11.15 36.51 16.97
C CYS A 319 -12.17 37.60 17.30
N GLY A 320 -11.73 38.67 17.95
CA GLY A 320 -12.57 39.85 18.19
C GLY A 320 -12.72 40.70 16.93
N GLU A 321 -13.77 41.53 16.89
CA GLU A 321 -13.96 42.49 15.81
C GLU A 321 -12.75 43.45 15.67
N GLY A 322 -12.21 43.54 14.46
CA GLY A 322 -11.04 44.37 14.15
C GLY A 322 -9.70 43.68 14.37
N GLU A 323 -9.70 42.42 14.80
CA GLU A 323 -8.49 41.59 14.76
C GLU A 323 -8.17 41.13 13.34
N LYS A 324 -6.90 40.83 13.11
CA LYS A 324 -6.45 40.25 11.84
C LYS A 324 -6.40 38.73 11.95
N VAL A 325 -6.91 38.07 10.93
CA VAL A 325 -6.88 36.63 10.73
C VAL A 325 -5.95 36.34 9.55
N ARG A 326 -4.92 35.52 9.75
CA ARG A 326 -4.01 35.09 8.69
C ARG A 326 -4.59 33.88 7.97
N ILE A 327 -4.65 33.99 6.65
CA ILE A 327 -5.00 32.90 5.74
C ILE A 327 -3.73 32.57 4.98
N THR A 328 -3.24 31.35 5.10
CA THR A 328 -2.01 30.90 4.45
C THR A 328 -2.36 29.89 3.37
N PHE A 329 -1.93 30.16 2.15
CA PHE A 329 -1.89 29.22 1.04
C PHE A 329 -0.51 28.58 1.00
N THR A 330 -0.46 27.26 0.84
CA THR A 330 0.77 26.51 0.61
C THR A 330 0.66 25.81 -0.73
N ASN A 331 1.60 26.10 -1.62
CA ASN A 331 1.73 25.43 -2.90
C ASN A 331 2.37 24.06 -2.66
N LEU A 332 1.59 22.99 -2.63
CA LEU A 332 2.12 21.62 -2.53
C LEU A 332 2.54 21.06 -3.90
N SER A 333 2.38 21.84 -4.97
CA SER A 333 2.75 21.41 -6.31
C SER A 333 4.25 21.44 -6.48
N GLY A 334 4.75 20.59 -7.37
CA GLY A 334 6.15 20.59 -7.76
C GLY A 334 6.53 21.78 -8.65
N GLU A 335 5.56 22.63 -9.02
CA GLU A 335 5.71 23.74 -9.97
C GLU A 335 5.40 25.08 -9.27
N GLU A 336 5.84 26.19 -9.85
CA GLU A 336 5.45 27.51 -9.36
C GLU A 336 3.98 27.78 -9.69
N ILE A 337 3.20 28.23 -8.70
CA ILE A 337 1.82 28.69 -8.90
C ILE A 337 1.82 30.21 -9.01
N VAL A 338 1.31 30.72 -10.13
CA VAL A 338 1.25 32.14 -10.43
C VAL A 338 -0.19 32.63 -10.36
N PHE A 339 -0.48 33.49 -9.39
CA PHE A 339 -1.76 34.19 -9.31
C PHE A 339 -1.66 35.49 -10.08
N GLY A 340 -2.28 35.50 -11.26
CA GLY A 340 -2.36 36.69 -12.11
C GLY A 340 -3.00 37.88 -11.40
N LYS A 341 -2.56 39.09 -11.78
CA LYS A 341 -3.10 40.33 -11.22
C LYS A 341 -4.62 40.39 -11.34
N GLY A 342 -5.28 40.78 -10.25
CA GLY A 342 -6.74 40.89 -10.15
C GLY A 342 -7.53 39.58 -10.15
N LYS A 343 -6.86 38.42 -10.22
CA LYS A 343 -7.55 37.13 -10.12
C LYS A 343 -8.07 36.89 -8.71
N LYS A 344 -9.23 36.23 -8.65
CA LYS A 344 -9.85 35.76 -7.42
C LYS A 344 -8.97 34.73 -6.73
N LEU A 345 -8.72 34.88 -5.43
CA LEU A 345 -7.91 33.93 -4.65
C LEU A 345 -8.77 33.05 -3.74
N PHE A 346 -9.72 33.68 -3.04
CA PHE A 346 -10.68 33.00 -2.19
C PHE A 346 -11.88 33.92 -1.94
N ASP A 347 -12.96 33.33 -1.46
CA ASP A 347 -14.14 33.99 -0.94
C ASP A 347 -14.21 33.83 0.57
N ILE A 348 -14.73 34.85 1.25
CA ILE A 348 -15.15 34.73 2.65
C ILE A 348 -16.65 35.02 2.73
N TYR A 349 -17.39 34.12 3.36
CA TYR A 349 -18.83 34.27 3.56
C TYR A 349 -19.21 33.90 4.99
N ARG A 350 -20.23 34.57 5.52
CA ARG A 350 -20.82 34.23 6.82
C ARG A 350 -21.78 33.07 6.64
N GLN A 351 -21.83 32.19 7.63
CA GLN A 351 -22.74 31.07 7.67
C GLN A 351 -24.19 31.59 7.61
N ASN A 352 -24.96 31.11 6.62
CA ASN A 352 -26.35 31.48 6.32
C ASN A 352 -26.57 32.79 5.54
N GLU A 353 -25.52 33.48 5.09
CA GLU A 353 -25.65 34.70 4.27
C GLU A 353 -25.00 34.57 2.89
N LYS A 354 -25.46 35.43 1.97
CA LYS A 354 -24.87 35.61 0.64
C LYS A 354 -23.47 36.22 0.80
N LEU A 355 -22.55 35.79 -0.07
CA LEU A 355 -21.13 36.18 -0.16
C LEU A 355 -20.85 37.62 0.33
N ILE A 356 -20.02 37.76 1.38
CA ILE A 356 -19.75 39.05 2.04
C ILE A 356 -18.47 39.69 1.50
N ILE A 357 -17.45 38.88 1.23
CA ILE A 357 -16.16 39.37 0.74
C ILE A 357 -15.75 38.53 -0.45
N VAL A 358 -15.65 39.19 -1.61
CA VAL A 358 -15.05 38.61 -2.81
C VAL A 358 -13.60 39.06 -2.87
N GLY A 359 -12.66 38.11 -2.85
CA GLY A 359 -11.25 38.38 -3.08
C GLY A 359 -10.94 38.70 -4.54
N THR A 360 -11.67 39.61 -5.20
CA THR A 360 -11.44 40.04 -6.60
C THR A 360 -11.15 41.53 -6.68
N GLU A 361 -10.23 41.90 -7.57
CA GLU A 361 -9.99 43.28 -7.97
C GLU A 361 -11.00 43.69 -9.05
N THR A 362 -11.83 44.67 -8.73
CA THR A 362 -12.38 45.58 -9.74
C THR A 362 -12.53 46.95 -9.10
N GLN A 363 -12.30 48.00 -9.89
CA GLN A 363 -12.43 49.38 -9.45
C GLN A 363 -13.82 49.71 -8.92
N LYS A 364 -13.85 50.80 -8.14
CA LYS A 364 -15.00 51.48 -7.56
C LYS A 364 -16.29 51.33 -8.38
N GLU A 365 -17.27 50.67 -7.79
CA GLU A 365 -18.68 51.06 -7.95
C GLU A 365 -19.25 51.26 -6.55
N GLU A 366 -19.71 52.48 -6.30
CA GLU A 366 -20.28 52.94 -5.06
C GLU A 366 -21.67 52.32 -4.88
N SER A 367 -21.82 51.38 -3.95
CA SER A 367 -23.08 51.16 -3.20
C SER A 367 -23.04 50.00 -2.21
N SER A 368 -22.02 49.13 -2.22
CA SER A 368 -21.96 47.98 -1.29
C SER A 368 -20.58 47.86 -0.62
N LYS A 369 -20.52 48.03 0.71
CA LYS A 369 -19.32 47.94 1.57
C LYS A 369 -18.68 46.53 1.52
N THR A 370 -18.01 46.19 0.42
CA THR A 370 -17.24 44.95 0.30
C THR A 370 -15.75 45.28 0.37
N THR A 371 -15.07 44.76 1.41
CA THR A 371 -13.63 44.96 1.61
C THR A 371 -12.87 44.09 0.60
N LYS A 372 -12.22 44.67 -0.41
CA LYS A 372 -11.52 43.91 -1.46
C LYS A 372 -10.10 43.53 -1.01
N TYR A 373 -9.81 42.23 -0.94
CA TYR A 373 -8.47 41.68 -0.74
C TYR A 373 -7.95 41.17 -2.09
N GLY A 374 -7.19 42.02 -2.79
CA GLY A 374 -6.57 41.70 -4.07
C GLY A 374 -5.08 42.05 -4.07
N SER A 375 -4.27 41.27 -4.76
CA SER A 375 -2.86 41.58 -4.94
C SER A 375 -2.68 42.65 -6.00
N LYS A 376 -1.98 43.74 -5.66
CA LYS A 376 -1.61 44.80 -6.61
C LYS A 376 -0.64 44.32 -7.70
N SER A 377 0.08 43.24 -7.41
CA SER A 377 1.07 42.60 -8.28
C SER A 377 0.70 41.15 -8.53
N GLU A 378 1.30 40.56 -9.56
CA GLU A 378 1.35 39.12 -9.71
C GLU A 378 1.94 38.48 -8.44
N ILE A 379 1.30 37.45 -7.89
CA ILE A 379 1.84 36.66 -6.78
C ILE A 379 2.39 35.38 -7.38
N LYS A 380 3.68 35.13 -7.17
CA LYS A 380 4.33 33.87 -7.51
C LYS A 380 4.60 33.12 -6.23
N VAL A 381 4.02 31.93 -6.10
CA VAL A 381 4.26 31.04 -4.98
C VAL A 381 5.13 29.90 -5.50
N PRO A 382 6.41 29.83 -5.09
CA PRO A 382 7.31 28.79 -5.58
C PRO A 382 6.79 27.40 -5.18
N SER A 383 7.31 26.37 -5.83
CA SER A 383 7.08 24.97 -5.47
C SER A 383 7.37 24.76 -3.98
N TYR A 384 6.41 24.19 -3.23
CA TYR A 384 6.48 24.04 -1.76
C TYR A 384 6.53 25.34 -0.95
N GLY A 385 6.36 26.50 -1.59
CA GLY A 385 6.28 27.79 -0.95
C GLY A 385 4.93 28.07 -0.31
N SER A 386 4.89 29.09 0.53
CA SER A 386 3.65 29.57 1.12
C SER A 386 3.46 31.07 0.90
N TYR A 387 2.20 31.50 0.87
CA TYR A 387 1.82 32.90 0.80
C TYR A 387 0.71 33.17 1.80
N SER A 388 0.82 34.27 2.56
CA SER A 388 -0.13 34.62 3.61
C SER A 388 -0.87 35.92 3.31
N TRP A 389 -2.18 35.93 3.49
CA TRP A 389 -3.01 37.14 3.53
C TRP A 389 -3.44 37.43 4.97
N LEU A 390 -3.50 38.71 5.32
CA LEU A 390 -4.06 39.16 6.60
C LEU A 390 -5.44 39.76 6.34
N TRP A 391 -6.47 39.01 6.70
CA TRP A 391 -7.86 39.47 6.70
C TRP A 391 -8.11 40.32 7.96
N ASP A 392 -8.26 41.62 7.80
CA ASP A 392 -8.75 42.54 8.81
C ASP A 392 -10.28 42.38 8.95
N THR A 393 -10.71 41.94 10.13
CA THR A 393 -12.12 41.69 10.46
C THR A 393 -12.88 42.97 10.82
N LYS A 394 -12.25 44.14 10.78
CA LYS A 394 -12.90 45.41 11.11
C LYS A 394 -14.15 45.63 10.23
N GLY A 395 -15.30 45.84 10.87
CA GLY A 395 -16.59 46.02 10.20
C GLY A 395 -17.26 44.72 9.74
N SER A 396 -16.67 43.55 10.06
CA SER A 396 -17.35 42.27 9.93
C SER A 396 -18.28 42.07 11.12
N GLN A 397 -19.50 41.58 10.88
CA GLN A 397 -20.46 41.31 11.94
C GLN A 397 -20.06 40.09 12.78
N VAL A 398 -20.53 40.03 14.02
CA VAL A 398 -20.34 38.86 14.90
C VAL A 398 -20.95 37.61 14.26
N GLY A 399 -20.20 36.51 14.17
CA GLY A 399 -20.71 35.27 13.58
C GLY A 399 -19.63 34.34 13.04
N ILE A 400 -20.07 33.24 12.41
CA ILE A 400 -19.18 32.23 11.84
C ILE A 400 -18.94 32.54 10.37
N TYR A 401 -17.68 32.61 9.97
CA TYR A 401 -17.23 32.84 8.61
C TYR A 401 -16.52 31.60 8.06
N ARG A 402 -16.76 31.30 6.79
CA ARG A 402 -16.12 30.23 6.04
C ARG A 402 -15.34 30.81 4.88
N ILE A 403 -14.21 30.19 4.59
CA ILE A 403 -13.31 30.59 3.52
C ILE A 403 -13.42 29.55 2.42
N LYS A 404 -13.61 29.97 1.18
CA LYS A 404 -13.68 29.09 0.01
C LYS A 404 -12.58 29.47 -0.96
N PRO A 405 -11.55 28.63 -1.12
CA PRO A 405 -10.51 28.85 -2.11
C PRO A 405 -11.08 28.99 -3.53
N ARG A 406 -10.32 29.66 -4.39
CA ARG A 406 -10.63 29.74 -5.81
C ARG A 406 -10.76 28.34 -6.40
N ASP A 407 -11.72 28.17 -7.31
CA ASP A 407 -11.94 26.93 -8.07
C ASP A 407 -12.34 25.71 -7.22
N TRP A 408 -12.57 25.86 -5.91
CA TRP A 408 -13.15 24.80 -5.08
C TRP A 408 -14.68 24.85 -5.16
N ASP A 409 -15.34 23.69 -5.04
CA ASP A 409 -16.79 23.63 -4.96
C ASP A 409 -17.30 23.94 -3.55
N TYR A 410 -16.51 23.58 -2.53
CA TYR A 410 -16.87 23.67 -1.12
C TYR A 410 -15.88 24.57 -0.35
N PRO A 411 -16.32 25.21 0.75
CA PRO A 411 -15.39 25.92 1.63
C PRO A 411 -14.40 24.99 2.32
N LEU A 412 -13.37 25.60 2.89
CA LEU A 412 -12.59 24.98 3.95
C LEU A 412 -13.52 24.51 5.07
N ARG A 413 -13.23 23.31 5.59
CA ARG A 413 -13.92 22.74 6.75
C ARG A 413 -13.74 23.62 8.01
N ARG A 414 -12.63 24.37 8.06
CA ARG A 414 -12.30 25.30 9.12
C ARG A 414 -13.08 26.61 8.94
N SER A 415 -13.60 27.13 10.05
CA SER A 415 -14.35 28.40 10.11
C SER A 415 -13.75 29.34 11.13
N VAL A 416 -13.99 30.63 10.94
CA VAL A 416 -13.57 31.72 11.84
C VAL A 416 -14.79 32.28 12.54
N TYR A 417 -14.83 32.20 13.86
CA TYR A 417 -15.86 32.83 14.67
C TYR A 417 -15.41 34.24 15.08
N ILE A 418 -16.11 35.26 14.62
CA ILE A 418 -15.90 36.62 15.06
C ILE A 418 -16.82 36.84 16.26
N HIS A 419 -16.26 37.10 17.43
CA HIS A 419 -17.02 37.46 18.61
C HIS A 419 -17.10 38.98 18.76
N GLU A 420 -18.10 39.44 19.50
CA GLU A 420 -18.21 40.84 19.88
C GLU A 420 -16.91 41.24 20.58
N LYS A 421 -16.41 42.42 20.24
CA LYS A 421 -15.21 42.95 20.89
C LYS A 421 -15.53 43.03 22.37
N SER A 422 -14.96 42.12 23.16
CA SER A 422 -15.06 42.21 24.61
C SER A 422 -14.57 43.61 24.93
N GLU A 423 -15.42 44.48 25.46
CA GLU A 423 -14.97 45.69 26.11
C GLU A 423 -13.81 45.24 26.96
N LYS A 424 -12.61 45.78 26.67
CA LYS A 424 -11.42 45.48 27.47
C LYS A 424 -11.94 45.57 28.89
N GLN A 425 -11.99 44.44 29.61
CA GLN A 425 -12.32 44.49 31.01
C GLN A 425 -11.31 45.47 31.55
N THR A 426 -11.77 46.69 31.82
CA THR A 426 -11.00 47.68 32.54
C THR A 426 -10.64 46.89 33.77
N GLU A 427 -9.37 46.51 33.90
CA GLU A 427 -8.85 45.84 35.09
C GLU A 427 -9.18 46.80 36.23
N SER A 428 -10.38 46.61 36.77
CA SER A 428 -10.79 47.18 38.01
C SER A 428 -9.82 46.53 38.98
N ASN A 429 -8.88 47.34 39.47
CA ASN A 429 -7.91 46.97 40.50
C ASN A 429 -8.58 46.48 41.80
N ASP A 430 -9.90 46.28 41.83
CA ASP A 430 -10.59 45.72 42.97
C ASP A 430 -10.51 44.19 43.01
N LYS A 431 -9.62 43.77 43.91
CA LYS A 431 -9.63 42.50 44.65
C LYS A 431 -9.46 41.26 43.77
N LYS A 432 -8.17 40.93 43.63
CA LYS A 432 -7.61 39.58 43.50
C LYS A 432 -8.41 38.56 44.33
N LEU A 433 -9.47 37.99 43.75
CA LEU A 433 -10.19 36.88 44.35
C LEU A 433 -9.26 35.67 44.23
N ILE A 434 -8.56 35.36 45.32
CA ILE A 434 -7.74 34.15 45.44
C ILE A 434 -8.72 32.98 45.43
N ILE A 435 -9.01 32.43 44.26
CA ILE A 435 -9.61 31.10 44.14
C ILE A 435 -8.51 30.13 44.56
N LYS A 436 -8.48 29.82 45.85
CA LYS A 436 -7.65 28.76 46.42
C LYS A 436 -8.26 27.45 45.95
N VAL A 437 -7.79 26.93 44.82
CA VAL A 437 -8.12 25.58 44.35
C VAL A 437 -7.54 24.60 45.35
N ILE A 438 -8.40 24.08 46.24
CA ILE A 438 -8.03 23.01 47.17
C ILE A 438 -7.98 21.72 46.35
N PHE A 439 -6.77 21.25 46.05
CA PHE A 439 -6.56 19.89 45.59
C PHE A 439 -6.84 18.95 46.78
N ILE A 440 -7.99 18.29 46.77
CA ILE A 440 -8.25 17.15 47.65
C ILE A 440 -7.44 15.99 47.06
N ASN A 441 -6.27 15.76 47.65
CA ASN A 441 -5.42 14.62 47.35
C ASN A 441 -6.09 13.37 47.91
N ASN A 442 -6.79 12.62 47.05
CA ASN A 442 -7.45 11.38 47.44
C ASN A 442 -6.42 10.24 47.35
N GLN A 443 -5.52 10.17 48.34
CA GLN A 443 -4.76 8.96 48.61
C GLN A 443 -5.47 8.14 49.69
N GLY A 444 -5.83 6.92 49.32
CA GLY A 444 -6.17 5.85 50.25
C GLY A 444 -7.58 5.33 50.09
N ILE A 445 -7.72 4.21 49.36
CA ILE A 445 -8.31 2.98 49.88
C ILE A 445 -7.65 1.85 49.09
N SER A 446 -6.78 1.11 49.79
CA SER A 446 -6.45 -0.25 49.42
C SER A 446 -7.63 -1.15 49.79
N LYS A 447 -7.90 -2.13 48.92
CA LYS A 447 -8.13 -3.51 49.32
C LYS A 447 -7.74 -4.42 48.17
#